data_AF-A0A5N7Z6U3-F1
#
_entry.id   AF-A0A5N7Z6U3-F1
#
_cell.length_a   1.000
_cell.length_b   1.000
_cell.length_c   1.000
_cell.angle_alpha   90.00
_cell.angle_beta   90.00
_cell.angle_gamma   90.00
#
_symmetry.space_group_name_H-M   'P 1'
#
loop_
_entity.id
_entity.type
_entity.pdbx_description
1 polymer ?
#
loop_
_entity_poly.entity_id
_entity_poly.type
_entity_poly.pdbx_seq_one_letter_code
_entity_poly.pdbx_strand_id
1 'polypeptide(L)' 'VFELPIVIYFLSRLGIVSPSFLRTYRKYAYVIILIIAAIVTPPDVISQMIVTIPLVILYELSIFISKFVVKKQELKNT' A
#
# COMPACT_ATOMS: atom_id res chain seq x y z
N VAL A 1 4.72 11.67 -2.71
CA VAL A 1 4.93 10.24 -3.07
C VAL A 1 5.52 9.41 -1.91
N PHE A 2 6.40 9.98 -1.07
CA PHE A 2 6.92 9.31 0.15
C PHE A 2 5.98 9.28 1.37
N GLU A 3 4.78 9.86 1.27
CA GLU A 3 3.84 9.96 2.40
C GLU A 3 2.86 8.77 2.49
N LEU A 4 2.63 8.05 1.39
CA LEU A 4 1.71 6.91 1.33
C LEU A 4 2.07 5.79 2.35
N PRO A 5 3.34 5.39 2.52
CA PRO A 5 3.71 4.37 3.51
C PRO A 5 3.42 4.82 4.95
N ILE A 6 3.62 6.10 5.26
CA ILE A 6 3.40 6.69 6.59
C ILE A 6 1.89 6.75 6.90
N VAL A 7 1.08 7.15 5.93
CA VAL A 7 -0.37 7.21 6.05
C VAL A 7 -0.96 5.81 6.27
N ILE A 8 -0.52 4.80 5.50
CA ILE A 8 -0.96 3.41 5.68
C ILE A 8 -0.50 2.85 7.03
N TYR A 9 0.71 3.17 7.48
CA TYR A 9 1.20 2.79 8.81
C TYR A 9 0.31 3.36 9.93
N PHE A 10 -0.01 4.66 9.87
CA PHE A 10 -0.87 5.31 10.87
C PHE A 10 -2.30 4.74 10.85
N LEU A 11 -2.90 4.61 9.67
CA LEU A 11 -4.24 4.04 9.49
C LEU A 11 -4.31 2.59 9.98
N SER A 12 -3.26 1.80 9.75
CA SER A 12 -3.19 0.44 10.26
C SER A 12 -2.98 0.38 11.76
N ARG A 13 -2.20 1.31 12.34
CA ARG A 13 -2.00 1.41 13.79
C ARG A 13 -3.27 1.82 14.52
N LEU A 14 -4.11 2.64 13.88
CA LEU A 14 -5.45 3.05 14.35
C LEU A 14 -6.52 1.96 14.19
N GLY A 15 -6.20 0.82 13.54
CA GLY A 15 -7.15 -0.27 13.30
C GLY A 15 -8.16 0.02 12.18
N ILE A 16 -8.07 1.18 11.51
CA ILE A 16 -8.94 1.57 10.39
C ILE A 16 -8.64 0.69 9.17
N VAL A 17 -7.38 0.28 9.01
CA VAL A 17 -6.92 -0.52 7.87
C VAL A 17 -6.29 -1.81 8.36
N SER A 18 -6.95 -2.94 8.09
CA SER A 18 -6.43 -4.27 8.41
C SER A 18 -5.61 -4.86 7.26
N PRO A 19 -4.64 -5.74 7.54
CA PRO A 19 -3.86 -6.42 6.50
C PRO A 19 -4.74 -7.31 5.63
N SER A 20 -5.82 -7.87 6.18
CA SER A 20 -6.84 -8.61 5.43
C SER A 20 -7.63 -7.70 4.49
N PHE A 21 -7.99 -6.50 4.94
CA PHE A 21 -8.64 -5.49 4.10
C PHE A 21 -7.74 -5.05 2.94
N LEU A 22 -6.47 -4.72 3.22
CA LEU A 22 -5.50 -4.39 2.16
C LEU A 22 -5.28 -5.54 1.17
N ARG A 23 -5.37 -6.80 1.61
CA ARG A 23 -5.30 -7.97 0.73
C ARG A 23 -6.51 -8.10 -0.18
N THR A 24 -7.71 -7.88 0.35
CA THR A 24 -8.96 -7.93 -0.43
C THR A 24 -9.02 -6.81 -1.47
N TYR A 25 -8.53 -5.62 -1.14
CA TYR A 25 -8.54 -4.44 -2.02
C TYR A 25 -7.31 -4.28 -2.92
N ARG A 26 -6.44 -5.30 -3.05
CA ARG A 26 -5.24 -5.27 -3.92
C ARG A 26 -5.52 -4.75 -5.34
N LYS A 27 -6.65 -5.16 -5.92
CA LYS A 27 -7.06 -4.75 -7.27
C LYS A 27 -7.31 -3.24 -7.37
N TYR A 28 -7.96 -2.66 -6.36
CA TYR A 28 -8.23 -1.22 -6.29
C TYR A 28 -6.94 -0.42 -6.04
N ALA A 29 -6.05 -0.93 -5.20
CA ALA A 29 -4.75 -0.30 -4.95
C ALA A 29 -3.90 -0.22 -6.23
N TYR A 30 -3.87 -1.29 -7.03
CA TYR A 30 -3.18 -1.26 -8.33
C TYR A 30 -3.77 -0.26 -9.30
N VAL A 31 -5.10 -0.13 -9.37
CA VAL A 31 -5.75 0.89 -10.22
C VAL A 31 -5.39 2.30 -9.76
N ILE A 32 -5.42 2.58 -8.45
CA ILE A 32 -5.03 3.89 -7.90
C ILE A 32 -3.56 4.19 -8.20
N ILE A 33 -2.67 3.21 -8.00
CA ILE A 33 -1.24 3.35 -8.34
C ILE A 33 -1.06 3.67 -9.83
N LEU A 34 -1.81 2.99 -10.70
CA LEU A 34 -1.75 3.22 -12.15
C LEU A 34 -2.21 4.63 -12.53
N ILE A 35 -3.29 5.11 -11.90
CA ILE A 35 -3.82 6.46 -12.10
C ILE A 35 -2.81 7.51 -11.63
N ILE A 36 -2.22 7.32 -10.44
CA ILE A 36 -1.19 8.23 -9.92
C ILE A 36 0.04 8.23 -10.84
N ALA A 37 0.47 7.05 -11.31
CA ALA A 37 1.59 6.95 -12.24
C ALA A 37 1.31 7.66 -13.57
N ALA A 38 0.08 7.58 -14.09
CA ALA A 38 -0.35 8.26 -15.31
C ALA A 38 -0.47 9.80 -15.14
N ILE A 39 -0.68 10.29 -13.92
CA ILE A 39 -0.70 11.74 -13.62
C ILE A 39 0.74 12.28 -13.51
N VAL A 40 1.64 11.51 -12.89
CA VAL A 40 3.03 11.94 -12.61
C VAL A 40 3.93 11.79 -13.84
N THR A 41 3.71 10.77 -14.66
CA THR A 41 4.53 10.47 -15.84
C THR A 41 3.72 10.79 -17.10
N PRO A 42 4.29 11.37 -18.16
CA PRO A 42 3.60 11.45 -19.46
C PRO A 42 3.11 10.05 -19.88
N PRO A 43 2.08 9.96 -20.76
CA PRO A 43 1.39 8.71 -21.11
C PRO A 43 2.27 7.82 -22.02
N ASP A 44 3.43 7.44 -21.52
CA ASP A 44 4.33 6.44 -22.07
C ASP A 44 4.23 5.17 -21.21
N VAL A 45 3.77 4.08 -21.84
CA VAL A 45 3.47 2.81 -21.18
C VAL A 45 4.73 2.19 -20.56
N ILE A 46 5.90 2.38 -21.19
CA ILE A 46 7.17 1.83 -20.69
C ILE A 46 7.61 2.58 -19.44
N SER A 47 7.67 3.91 -19.50
CA SER A 47 8.00 4.74 -18.35
C SER A 47 7.02 4.55 -17.18
N GLN A 48 5.72 4.37 -17.47
CA GLN A 48 4.69 4.10 -16.46
C GLN A 48 4.90 2.76 -15.76
N MET A 49 5.31 1.71 -16.47
CA MET A 49 5.63 0.41 -15.87
C MET A 49 6.84 0.49 -14.95
N ILE A 50 7.88 1.24 -15.33
CA ILE A 50 9.10 1.45 -14.51
C ILE A 50 8.77 2.13 -13.18
N VAL A 51 7.88 3.14 -13.18
CA VAL A 51 7.44 3.85 -11.96
C VAL A 51 6.45 3.02 -11.14
N THR A 52 5.64 2.18 -11.79
CA THR A 52 4.66 1.31 -11.11
C THR A 52 5.34 0.24 -10.27
N ILE A 53 6.46 -0.33 -10.72
CA ILE A 53 7.22 -1.36 -9.98
C ILE A 53 7.58 -0.92 -8.54
N PRO A 54 8.27 0.21 -8.31
CA PRO A 54 8.60 0.66 -6.95
C PRO A 54 7.35 1.01 -6.13
N LEU A 55 6.28 1.53 -6.74
CA LEU A 55 5.02 1.81 -6.05
C LEU A 55 4.33 0.53 -5.56
N VAL A 56 4.32 -0.53 -6.39
CA VAL A 56 3.78 -1.84 -6.02
C VAL A 56 4.60 -2.47 -4.90
N ILE A 57 5.94 -2.37 -4.96
CA ILE A 57 6.82 -2.84 -3.89
C ILE A 57 6.53 -2.12 -2.57
N LEU A 58 6.37 -0.79 -2.60
CA LEU A 58 5.99 -0.01 -1.42
C LEU A 58 4.63 -0.44 -0.84
N TYR A 59 3.66 -0.79 -1.69
CA TYR A 59 2.36 -1.29 -1.26
C TYR A 59 2.47 -2.69 -0.60
N GLU A 60 3.22 -3.62 -1.19
CA GLU A 60 3.49 -4.94 -0.58
C GLU A 60 4.23 -4.80 0.77
N LEU A 61 5.23 -3.91 0.87
CA LEU A 61 5.90 -3.57 2.14
C LEU A 61 4.91 -3.03 3.19
N SER A 62 3.99 -2.17 2.77
CA SER A 62 2.97 -1.61 3.66
C SER A 62 2.02 -2.68 4.21
N ILE A 63 1.62 -3.65 3.37
CA ILE A 63 0.83 -4.83 3.80
C ILE A 63 1.63 -5.68 4.80
N PHE A 64 2.91 -5.88 4.54
CA PHE A 64 3.77 -6.69 5.42
C PHE A 64 3.92 -6.06 6.81
N ILE A 65 4.15 -4.74 6.87
CA ILE A 65 4.23 -3.97 8.12
C ILE A 65 2.88 -4.02 8.84
N SER A 66 1.77 -3.79 8.14
CA SER A 66 0.42 -3.87 8.69
C SER A 66 0.15 -5.24 9.32
N LYS A 67 0.51 -6.34 8.63
CA LYS A 67 0.40 -7.72 9.14
C LYS A 67 1.19 -7.91 10.43
N PHE A 68 2.39 -7.35 10.51
CA PHE A 68 3.23 -7.46 11.71
C PHE A 68 2.64 -6.68 12.90
N VAL A 69 2.08 -5.48 12.64
CA VAL A 69 1.43 -4.64 13.66
C VAL A 69 0.15 -5.29 14.19
N VAL A 70 -0.73 -5.78 13.32
CA VAL A 70 -1.99 -6.42 13.74
C VAL A 70 -1.73 -7.72 14.48
N LYS A 71 -0.81 -8.58 13.99
CA LYS A 71 -0.42 -9.80 14.71
C LYS A 71 0.10 -9.48 16.12
N LYS A 72 0.87 -8.40 16.27
CA LYS A 72 1.39 -7.94 17.57
C LYS A 72 0.29 -7.38 18.49
N GLN A 73 -0.78 -6.80 17.93
CA GLN A 73 -1.94 -6.34 18.69
C GLN A 73 -2.82 -7.51 19.17
N GLU A 74 -3.04 -8.54 18.34
CA GLU A 74 -3.77 -9.76 18.73
C GLU A 74 -3.07 -10.50 19.88
N LEU A 75 -1.74 -10.65 19.78
CA LEU A 75 -0.90 -11.26 20.84
C LEU A 75 -0.88 -10.48 22.16
N LYS A 76 -1.28 -9.20 22.17
CA LYS A 76 -1.32 -8.37 23.39
C LYS A 76 -2.68 -8.43 24.11
N ASN A 77 -3.68 -9.03 23.47
CA ASN A 77 -5.04 -9.19 24.01
C ASN A 77 -5.33 -10.62 24.51
N THR A 78 -4.31 -11.47 24.65
CA THR A 78 -4.38 -12.80 25.28
C THR A 78 -3.40 -12.84 26.44
#